data_AF-A0A1C6Z7N1-F1
#
_entry.id   AF-A0A1C6Z7N1-F1
#
_cell.length_a   1.000
_cell.length_b   1.000
_cell.length_c   1.000
_cell.angle_alpha   90.00
_cell.angle_beta   90.00
_cell.angle_gamma   90.00
#
_symmetry.space_group_name_H-M   'P 1'
#
loop_
_entity.id
_entity.type
_entity.pdbx_description
1 polymer ?
#
loop_
_entity_poly.entity_id
_entity_poly.type
_entity_poly.pdbx_seq_one_letter_code
_entity_poly.pdbx_strand_id
1 'polypeptide(L)'
;MPTTYDGLTLTEAAKDFVSKGYSNVSVNLLNNSKYLYLSSESDVNKCSVVFKVNNDSIENTPSAGADGKLCNITGNDGRVISSRRDQGVWFNDVYRVSSDDEWSLLFTDSCADCQQVKRIHYKNGVKDYEELMTGGDDYKNRKPLNGGISVDKAFLYSAPDESKKTKAYLIKGNAFSLVDMSEDGSFYKINYKPASGKSKVYWVKSDDFDLK
;
A
#
# COMPACT_ATOMS: atom_id res chain seq x y z
N MET A 1 -12.42 33.32 6.36
CA MET A 1 -12.15 32.15 5.51
C MET A 1 -12.87 32.36 4.19
N PRO A 2 -12.23 32.14 3.02
CA PRO A 2 -12.93 32.21 1.74
C PRO A 2 -14.09 31.21 1.75
N THR A 3 -15.30 31.71 1.50
CA THR A 3 -16.53 30.90 1.43
C THR A 3 -16.74 30.27 0.06
N THR A 4 -16.02 30.76 -0.95
CA THR A 4 -16.14 30.35 -2.33
C THR A 4 -14.76 30.19 -2.98
N TYR A 5 -14.59 29.18 -3.85
CA TYR A 5 -13.41 28.96 -4.66
C TYR A 5 -13.82 28.50 -6.05
N ASP A 6 -13.27 29.10 -7.11
CA ASP A 6 -13.63 28.78 -8.50
C ASP A 6 -15.15 28.79 -8.76
N GLY A 7 -15.87 29.75 -8.17
CA GLY A 7 -17.33 29.84 -8.24
C GLY A 7 -18.10 28.82 -7.38
N LEU A 8 -17.43 27.86 -6.76
CA LEU A 8 -18.02 26.84 -5.89
C LEU A 8 -18.07 27.32 -4.45
N THR A 9 -19.21 27.14 -3.78
CA THR A 9 -19.32 27.43 -2.34
C THR A 9 -18.81 26.25 -1.53
N LEU A 10 -17.84 26.48 -0.65
CA LEU A 10 -17.31 25.45 0.24
C LEU A 10 -18.40 24.99 1.21
N THR A 11 -18.53 23.68 1.37
CA THR A 11 -19.41 23.07 2.38
C THR A 11 -18.84 23.26 3.79
N GLU A 12 -19.67 23.09 4.83
CA GLU A 12 -19.19 23.18 6.22
C GLU A 12 -18.12 22.13 6.53
N ALA A 13 -18.26 20.93 5.98
CA ALA A 13 -17.23 19.89 6.08
C ALA A 13 -15.91 20.33 5.45
N ALA A 14 -15.94 20.91 4.24
CA ALA A 14 -14.74 21.45 3.60
C ALA A 14 -14.09 22.57 4.42
N LYS A 15 -14.89 23.49 4.98
CA LYS A 15 -14.39 24.58 5.85
C LYS A 15 -13.72 24.06 7.12
N ASP A 16 -14.24 22.99 7.71
CA ASP A 16 -13.64 22.34 8.87
C ASP A 16 -12.23 21.83 8.55
N PHE A 17 -12.02 21.17 7.41
CA PHE A 17 -10.67 20.75 6.98
C PHE A 17 -9.74 21.92 6.70
N VAL A 18 -10.23 23.00 6.06
CA VAL A 18 -9.43 24.23 5.88
C VAL A 18 -8.97 24.77 7.24
N SER A 19 -9.84 24.77 8.26
CA SER A 19 -9.49 25.21 9.61
C SER A 19 -8.45 24.32 10.30
N LYS A 20 -8.33 23.05 9.88
CA LYS A 20 -7.36 22.06 10.35
C LYS A 20 -6.04 22.09 9.59
N GLY A 21 -5.81 23.07 8.72
CA GLY A 21 -4.56 23.26 8.00
C GLY A 21 -4.53 22.70 6.58
N TYR A 22 -5.66 22.23 6.04
CA TYR A 22 -5.79 21.87 4.63
C TYR A 22 -6.20 23.09 3.80
N SER A 23 -5.41 24.17 3.88
CA SER A 23 -5.74 25.48 3.32
C SER A 23 -5.39 25.64 1.83
N ASN A 24 -4.60 24.74 1.26
CA ASN A 24 -4.28 24.79 -0.17
C ASN A 24 -5.43 24.18 -0.97
N VAL A 25 -6.28 25.06 -1.51
CA VAL A 25 -7.48 24.69 -2.26
C VAL A 25 -7.16 24.65 -3.75
N SER A 26 -7.52 23.55 -4.41
CA SER A 26 -7.50 23.43 -5.87
C SER A 26 -8.65 22.58 -6.37
N VAL A 27 -8.99 22.73 -7.64
CA VAL A 27 -10.01 21.90 -8.29
C VAL A 27 -9.36 21.22 -9.48
N ASN A 28 -9.35 19.89 -9.49
CA ASN A 28 -8.67 19.11 -10.53
C ASN A 28 -9.59 18.02 -11.07
N LEU A 29 -9.30 17.60 -12.29
CA LEU A 29 -9.93 16.42 -12.89
C LEU A 29 -9.13 15.17 -12.50
N LEU A 30 -9.85 14.12 -12.13
CA LEU A 30 -9.30 12.80 -11.87
C LEU A 30 -10.22 11.78 -12.53
N ASN A 31 -9.70 11.02 -13.50
CA ASN A 31 -10.47 10.05 -14.30
C ASN A 31 -11.77 10.64 -14.90
N ASN A 32 -11.72 11.89 -15.39
CA ASN A 32 -12.85 12.67 -15.94
C ASN A 32 -13.90 13.16 -14.92
N SER A 33 -13.73 12.89 -13.62
CA SER A 33 -14.54 13.47 -12.56
C SER A 33 -13.86 14.70 -11.97
N LYS A 34 -14.64 15.75 -11.64
CA LYS A 34 -14.14 16.99 -11.04
C LYS A 34 -14.11 16.84 -9.52
N TYR A 35 -12.98 17.16 -8.90
CA TYR A 35 -12.80 17.10 -7.45
C TYR A 35 -12.20 18.39 -6.91
N LEU A 36 -12.68 18.80 -5.74
CA LEU A 36 -12.03 19.77 -4.88
C LEU A 36 -10.97 19.06 -4.04
N TYR A 37 -9.73 19.54 -4.09
CA TYR A 37 -8.62 19.11 -3.27
C TYR A 37 -8.36 20.18 -2.22
N LEU A 38 -8.40 19.78 -0.96
CA LEU A 38 -7.92 20.58 0.17
C LEU A 38 -6.63 19.93 0.66
N SER A 39 -5.48 20.58 0.44
CA SER A 39 -4.17 20.03 0.78
C SER A 39 -3.50 20.76 1.94
N SER A 40 -2.72 20.03 2.73
CA SER A 40 -1.79 20.60 3.70
C SER A 40 -0.61 21.28 3.00
N GLU A 41 0.07 22.17 3.73
CA GLU A 41 1.37 22.71 3.32
C GLU A 41 2.48 21.81 3.86
N SER A 42 3.13 21.05 2.98
CA SER A 42 4.28 20.20 3.31
C SER A 42 5.05 19.85 2.03
N ASP A 43 6.38 19.90 2.13
CA ASP A 43 7.26 19.51 1.02
C ASP A 43 7.47 17.99 0.93
N VAL A 44 7.22 17.26 2.01
CA VAL A 44 7.42 15.80 2.08
C VAL A 44 6.11 15.07 1.85
N ASN A 45 5.08 15.43 2.63
CA ASN A 45 3.78 14.76 2.61
C ASN A 45 2.69 15.81 2.39
N LYS A 46 2.46 16.20 1.13
CA LYS A 46 1.33 17.07 0.77
C LYS A 46 0.03 16.25 0.81
N CYS A 47 -0.54 16.12 2.00
CA CYS A 47 -1.73 15.32 2.24
C CYS A 47 -2.99 16.11 1.88
N SER A 48 -3.99 15.44 1.32
CA SER A 48 -5.18 16.07 0.80
C SER A 48 -6.45 15.34 1.21
N VAL A 49 -7.50 16.11 1.43
CA VAL A 49 -8.88 15.63 1.51
C VAL A 49 -9.56 16.00 0.20
N VAL A 50 -10.23 15.04 -0.42
CA VAL A 50 -10.87 15.23 -1.72
C VAL A 50 -12.38 15.16 -1.60
N PHE A 51 -13.07 16.10 -2.23
CA PHE A 51 -14.53 16.16 -2.29
C PHE A 51 -14.96 16.15 -3.75
N LYS A 52 -15.94 15.31 -4.08
CA LYS A 52 -16.52 15.28 -5.42
C LYS A 52 -17.23 16.60 -5.71
N VAL A 53 -17.11 17.06 -6.95
CA VAL A 53 -17.83 18.22 -7.47
C VAL A 53 -18.84 17.73 -8.51
N ASN A 54 -20.13 17.90 -8.22
CA ASN A 54 -21.22 17.59 -9.12
C ASN A 54 -21.82 18.89 -9.65
N ASN A 55 -21.73 19.10 -10.97
CA ASN A 55 -22.07 20.36 -11.62
C ASN A 55 -21.31 21.52 -10.94
N ASP A 56 -22.03 22.41 -10.26
CA ASP A 56 -21.48 23.57 -9.55
C ASP A 56 -21.58 23.43 -8.01
N SER A 57 -21.69 22.19 -7.52
CA SER A 57 -21.82 21.90 -6.08
C SER A 57 -20.75 20.93 -5.60
N ILE A 58 -20.24 21.16 -4.40
CA ILE A 58 -19.28 20.29 -3.71
C ILE A 58 -20.09 19.36 -2.79
N GLU A 59 -19.81 18.05 -2.81
CA GLU A 59 -20.41 17.12 -1.87
C GLU A 59 -20.01 17.45 -0.42
N ASN A 60 -20.90 17.24 0.54
CA ASN A 60 -20.60 17.53 1.95
C ASN A 60 -19.77 16.43 2.62
N THR A 61 -19.60 15.29 1.97
CA THR A 61 -18.80 14.17 2.48
C THR A 61 -17.52 14.03 1.65
N PRO A 62 -16.34 13.91 2.27
CA PRO A 62 -15.12 13.62 1.54
C PRO A 62 -15.22 12.29 0.79
N SER A 63 -14.78 12.27 -0.46
CA SER A 63 -14.64 11.03 -1.24
C SER A 63 -13.44 10.21 -0.75
N ALA A 64 -12.35 10.87 -0.32
CA ALA A 64 -11.17 10.23 0.26
C ALA A 64 -10.30 11.21 1.07
N GLY A 65 -9.34 10.65 1.85
CA GLY A 65 -8.29 11.42 2.53
C GLY A 65 -8.65 11.99 3.89
N ALA A 66 -9.87 11.78 4.38
CA ALA A 66 -10.32 12.26 5.69
C ALA A 66 -9.51 11.71 6.88
N ASP A 67 -8.80 10.60 6.70
CA ASP A 67 -7.91 9.98 7.67
C ASP A 67 -6.48 10.58 7.69
N GLY A 68 -6.21 11.55 6.80
CA GLY A 68 -4.93 12.24 6.69
C GLY A 68 -3.81 11.44 6.01
N LYS A 69 -4.12 10.31 5.34
CA LYS A 69 -3.11 9.43 4.72
C LYS A 69 -3.00 9.53 3.20
N LEU A 70 -3.91 10.29 2.58
CA LEU A 70 -3.92 10.50 1.14
C LEU A 70 -2.99 11.66 0.77
N CYS A 71 -1.75 11.37 0.37
CA CYS A 71 -0.70 12.37 0.16
C CYS A 71 -0.04 12.24 -1.21
N ASN A 72 0.53 13.34 -1.71
CA ASN A 72 1.27 13.40 -2.97
C ASN A 72 0.53 12.67 -4.11
N ILE A 73 -0.75 13.01 -4.29
CA ILE A 73 -1.68 12.26 -5.15
C ILE A 73 -1.28 12.40 -6.61
N THR A 74 -1.20 11.27 -7.32
CA THR A 74 -0.98 11.20 -8.77
C THR A 74 -1.98 10.25 -9.43
N GLY A 75 -2.29 10.50 -10.69
CA GLY A 75 -3.07 9.59 -11.54
C GLY A 75 -2.15 8.84 -12.50
N ASN A 76 -2.34 7.53 -12.62
CA ASN A 76 -1.63 6.71 -13.61
C ASN A 76 -2.57 5.61 -14.11
N ASP A 77 -2.92 5.65 -15.41
CA ASP A 77 -3.61 4.55 -16.12
C ASP A 77 -4.91 4.09 -15.41
N GLY A 78 -5.76 5.07 -15.08
CA GLY A 78 -7.03 4.82 -14.41
C GLY A 78 -6.92 4.43 -12.93
N ARG A 79 -5.72 4.48 -12.33
CA ARG A 79 -5.48 4.32 -10.90
C ARG A 79 -5.05 5.64 -10.27
N VAL A 80 -5.34 5.75 -8.98
CA VAL A 80 -4.88 6.84 -8.14
C VAL A 80 -3.81 6.30 -7.21
N ILE A 81 -2.70 7.00 -7.12
CA ILE A 81 -1.59 6.65 -6.25
C ILE A 81 -1.43 7.76 -5.23
N SER A 82 -1.43 7.37 -3.95
CA SER A 82 -1.06 8.22 -2.83
C SER A 82 0.29 7.78 -2.31
N SER A 83 1.24 8.70 -2.24
CA SER A 83 2.59 8.43 -1.75
C SER A 83 2.86 9.25 -0.49
N ARG A 84 3.30 8.59 0.58
CA ARG A 84 3.71 9.26 1.82
C ARG A 84 4.97 8.63 2.38
N ARG A 85 5.74 9.43 3.11
CA ARG A 85 6.89 8.98 3.88
C ARG A 85 6.59 9.04 5.36
N ASP A 86 6.83 7.95 6.08
CA ASP A 86 6.66 7.88 7.53
C ASP A 86 7.79 7.05 8.14
N GLN A 87 8.45 7.59 9.18
CA GLN A 87 9.59 6.98 9.86
C GLN A 87 10.68 6.39 8.93
N GLY A 88 10.97 7.08 7.83
CA GLY A 88 11.97 6.64 6.84
C GLY A 88 11.46 5.63 5.82
N VAL A 89 10.24 5.09 5.98
CA VAL A 89 9.58 4.16 5.06
C VAL A 89 8.70 4.92 4.08
N TRP A 90 8.78 4.56 2.80
CA TRP A 90 7.84 5.00 1.79
C TRP A 90 6.62 4.09 1.77
N PHE A 91 5.43 4.68 1.74
CA PHE A 91 4.16 4.00 1.55
C PHE A 91 3.52 4.51 0.27
N ASN A 92 3.11 3.59 -0.61
CA ASN A 92 2.38 3.88 -1.83
C ASN A 92 1.06 3.12 -1.82
N ASP A 93 -0.04 3.84 -1.63
CA ASP A 93 -1.39 3.30 -1.65
C ASP A 93 -1.94 3.44 -3.07
N VAL A 94 -2.41 2.33 -3.64
CA VAL A 94 -2.97 2.29 -5.00
C VAL A 94 -4.47 2.05 -4.92
N TYR A 95 -5.24 3.00 -5.44
CA TYR A 95 -6.69 2.98 -5.42
C TYR A 95 -7.25 2.76 -6.83
N ARG A 96 -8.40 2.09 -6.86
CA ARG A 96 -9.36 2.18 -7.96
C ARG A 96 -10.45 3.17 -7.57
N VAL A 97 -10.79 4.06 -8.49
CA VAL A 97 -12.01 4.89 -8.40
C VAL A 97 -13.03 4.26 -9.35
N SER A 98 -14.21 3.90 -8.83
CA SER A 98 -15.30 3.33 -9.66
C SER A 98 -15.96 4.42 -10.51
N SER A 99 -16.86 4.03 -11.42
CA SER A 99 -17.69 4.98 -12.18
C SER A 99 -18.61 5.83 -11.30
N ASP A 100 -18.92 5.33 -10.11
CA ASP A 100 -19.75 6.01 -9.10
C ASP A 100 -18.87 6.83 -8.13
N ASP A 101 -17.60 7.02 -8.48
CA ASP A 101 -16.59 7.77 -7.72
C ASP A 101 -16.28 7.20 -6.33
N GLU A 102 -16.51 5.90 -6.16
CA GLU A 102 -16.13 5.18 -4.95
C GLU A 102 -14.65 4.80 -4.99
N TRP A 103 -13.91 5.19 -3.96
CA TRP A 103 -12.49 4.91 -3.81
C TRP A 103 -12.28 3.58 -3.10
N SER A 104 -11.72 2.60 -3.81
CA SER A 104 -11.32 1.31 -3.24
C SER A 104 -9.80 1.20 -3.18
N LEU A 105 -9.25 1.09 -1.97
CA LEU A 105 -7.84 0.73 -1.79
C LEU A 105 -7.62 -0.71 -2.30
N LEU A 106 -6.71 -0.87 -3.26
CA LEU A 106 -6.36 -2.18 -3.83
C LEU A 106 -5.21 -2.81 -3.04
N PHE A 107 -4.13 -2.05 -2.88
CA PHE A 107 -2.96 -2.47 -2.11
C PHE A 107 -2.15 -1.28 -1.61
N THR A 108 -1.35 -1.55 -0.58
CA THR A 108 -0.32 -0.65 -0.06
C THR A 108 1.04 -1.31 -0.24
N ASP A 109 1.94 -0.59 -0.90
CA ASP A 109 3.35 -0.94 -0.99
C ASP A 109 4.16 -0.17 0.03
N SER A 110 5.05 -0.84 0.77
CA SER A 110 5.96 -0.21 1.72
C SER A 110 7.41 -0.69 1.58
N CYS A 111 8.36 0.23 1.65
CA CYS A 111 9.80 -0.06 1.61
C CYS A 111 10.65 1.05 2.23
N ALA A 112 11.80 0.68 2.83
CA ALA A 112 12.79 1.63 3.33
C ALA A 112 13.86 1.96 2.28
N ASP A 113 14.43 0.93 1.63
CA ASP A 113 15.43 1.05 0.56
C ASP A 113 14.90 0.67 -0.83
N CYS A 114 13.69 0.11 -0.88
CA CYS A 114 12.95 -0.31 -2.07
C CYS A 114 13.69 -1.29 -2.98
N GLN A 115 14.66 -2.04 -2.44
CA GLN A 115 15.21 -3.23 -3.11
C GLN A 115 14.20 -4.38 -3.13
N GLN A 116 13.44 -4.51 -2.03
CA GLN A 116 12.27 -5.36 -1.92
C GLN A 116 11.11 -4.52 -1.37
N VAL A 117 9.90 -4.85 -1.81
CA VAL A 117 8.70 -4.09 -1.46
C VAL A 117 7.71 -5.01 -0.79
N LYS A 118 7.27 -4.66 0.42
CA LYS A 118 6.16 -5.35 1.07
C LYS A 118 4.85 -4.81 0.50
N ARG A 119 4.03 -5.71 -0.06
CA ARG A 119 2.69 -5.39 -0.57
C ARG A 119 1.63 -6.00 0.32
N ILE A 120 0.68 -5.19 0.76
CA ILE A 120 -0.52 -5.62 1.47
C ILE A 120 -1.71 -5.41 0.54
N HIS A 121 -2.41 -6.48 0.19
CA HIS A 121 -3.62 -6.43 -0.63
C HIS A 121 -4.86 -6.26 0.24
N TYR A 122 -5.84 -5.55 -0.30
CA TYR A 122 -7.11 -5.29 0.36
C TYR A 122 -8.28 -5.76 -0.47
N LYS A 123 -9.30 -6.28 0.21
CA LYS A 123 -10.59 -6.66 -0.38
C LYS A 123 -11.69 -6.11 0.50
N ASN A 124 -12.56 -5.27 -0.09
CA ASN A 124 -13.66 -4.60 0.62
C ASN A 124 -13.19 -3.83 1.86
N GLY A 125 -12.06 -3.13 1.75
CA GLY A 125 -11.47 -2.34 2.84
C GLY A 125 -10.77 -3.16 3.93
N VAL A 126 -10.76 -4.50 3.84
CA VAL A 126 -10.09 -5.38 4.80
C VAL A 126 -8.82 -5.96 4.17
N LYS A 127 -7.75 -6.04 4.96
CA LYS A 127 -6.51 -6.73 4.54
C LYS A 127 -6.81 -8.17 4.14
N ASP A 128 -6.43 -8.55 2.93
CA ASP A 128 -6.64 -9.87 2.34
C ASP A 128 -5.40 -10.76 2.52
N TYR A 129 -4.27 -10.38 1.90
CA TYR A 129 -3.00 -11.09 2.02
C TYR A 129 -1.78 -10.17 1.85
N GLU A 130 -0.60 -10.70 2.16
CA GLU A 130 0.69 -10.01 2.01
C GLU A 130 1.62 -10.82 1.11
N GLU A 131 2.49 -10.11 0.41
CA GLU A 131 3.57 -10.68 -0.39
C GLU A 131 4.77 -9.73 -0.42
N LEU A 132 5.97 -10.31 -0.53
CA LEU A 132 7.16 -9.55 -0.90
C LEU A 132 7.28 -9.50 -2.41
N MET A 133 7.59 -8.31 -2.91
CA MET A 133 7.68 -7.99 -4.33
C MET A 133 9.10 -7.55 -4.68
N THR A 134 9.48 -7.72 -5.94
CA THR A 134 10.68 -7.09 -6.50
C THR A 134 10.62 -5.58 -6.30
N GLY A 135 11.79 -4.96 -6.11
CA GLY A 135 11.93 -3.51 -6.08
C GLY A 135 11.62 -2.80 -7.40
N GLY A 136 11.97 -1.52 -7.44
CA GLY A 136 11.78 -0.64 -8.60
C GLY A 136 10.68 0.40 -8.41
N ASP A 137 10.76 1.49 -9.16
CA ASP A 137 9.94 2.69 -8.96
C ASP A 137 8.47 2.49 -9.38
N ASP A 138 8.24 1.83 -10.52
CA ASP A 138 6.90 1.58 -11.03
C ASP A 138 6.28 0.32 -10.40
N TYR A 139 5.23 0.53 -9.61
CA TYR A 139 4.50 -0.55 -8.92
C TYR A 139 3.92 -1.61 -9.86
N LYS A 140 3.68 -1.28 -11.14
CA LYS A 140 3.12 -2.19 -12.14
C LYS A 140 4.11 -3.24 -12.61
N ASN A 141 5.41 -2.92 -12.55
CA ASN A 141 6.48 -3.81 -13.00
C ASN A 141 6.96 -4.74 -11.88
N ARG A 142 6.50 -4.52 -10.65
CA ARG A 142 6.85 -5.34 -9.49
C ARG A 142 6.24 -6.73 -9.62
N LYS A 143 7.04 -7.75 -9.34
CA LYS A 143 6.63 -9.16 -9.38
C LYS A 143 6.73 -9.79 -8.00
N PRO A 144 5.84 -10.73 -7.63
CA PRO A 144 5.99 -11.47 -6.38
C PRO A 144 7.31 -12.23 -6.33
N LEU A 145 8.02 -12.11 -5.22
CA LEU A 145 9.26 -12.82 -4.98
C LEU A 145 8.94 -14.27 -4.59
N ASN A 146 9.67 -15.19 -5.21
CA ASN A 146 9.58 -16.61 -4.93
C ASN A 146 10.97 -17.15 -4.61
N GLY A 147 11.01 -18.18 -3.77
CA GLY A 147 12.25 -18.82 -3.35
C GLY A 147 12.24 -20.31 -3.64
N GLY A 148 13.43 -20.90 -3.63
CA GLY A 148 13.62 -22.35 -3.62
C GLY A 148 14.72 -22.74 -2.64
N ILE A 149 14.45 -23.77 -1.83
CA ILE A 149 15.46 -24.29 -0.90
C ILE A 149 16.69 -24.76 -1.69
N SER A 150 17.87 -24.25 -1.29
CA SER A 150 19.15 -24.50 -1.95
C SER A 150 20.00 -25.55 -1.22
N VAL A 151 19.75 -25.73 0.08
CA VAL A 151 20.38 -26.75 0.95
C VAL A 151 19.60 -28.06 0.98
N ASP A 152 20.24 -29.16 1.39
CA ASP A 152 19.57 -30.47 1.45
C ASP A 152 18.35 -30.49 2.39
N LYS A 153 18.43 -29.73 3.48
CA LYS A 153 17.39 -29.64 4.51
C LYS A 153 17.39 -28.28 5.21
N ALA A 154 16.29 -27.55 5.08
CA ALA A 154 16.05 -26.26 5.73
C ALA A 154 14.95 -26.40 6.78
N PHE A 155 15.25 -26.09 8.05
CA PHE A 155 14.23 -26.13 9.10
C PHE A 155 13.29 -24.93 9.00
N LEU A 156 12.03 -25.15 9.37
CA LEU A 156 11.02 -24.09 9.41
C LEU A 156 10.82 -23.60 10.84
N TYR A 157 10.50 -22.33 10.97
CA TYR A 157 10.38 -21.63 12.24
C TYR A 157 8.98 -21.02 12.38
N SER A 158 8.47 -20.89 13.61
CA SER A 158 7.17 -20.25 13.87
C SER A 158 7.27 -18.72 14.04
N ALA A 159 8.47 -18.20 14.29
CA ALA A 159 8.82 -16.79 14.31
C ALA A 159 10.27 -16.61 13.78
N PRO A 160 10.74 -15.41 13.45
CA PRO A 160 12.10 -15.16 12.95
C PRO A 160 13.14 -15.21 14.09
N ASP A 161 13.30 -16.38 14.69
CA ASP A 161 14.15 -16.60 15.87
C ASP A 161 14.59 -18.07 15.90
N GLU A 162 15.89 -18.31 16.09
CA GLU A 162 16.49 -19.65 16.16
C GLU A 162 15.84 -20.56 17.21
N SER A 163 15.40 -19.99 18.33
CA SER A 163 14.72 -20.71 19.42
C SER A 163 13.32 -21.19 19.04
N LYS A 164 12.74 -20.66 17.95
CA LYS A 164 11.39 -20.97 17.45
C LYS A 164 11.39 -22.02 16.34
N LYS A 165 12.50 -22.78 16.23
CA LYS A 165 12.61 -23.89 15.29
C LYS A 165 11.51 -24.92 15.52
N THR A 166 10.79 -25.26 14.45
CA THR A 166 9.77 -26.30 14.48
C THR A 166 10.37 -27.66 14.10
N LYS A 167 9.55 -28.72 14.17
CA LYS A 167 9.91 -30.04 13.63
C LYS A 167 9.76 -30.11 12.11
N ALA A 168 9.09 -29.13 11.49
CA ALA A 168 8.90 -29.08 10.05
C ALA A 168 10.17 -28.60 9.35
N TYR A 169 10.38 -29.09 8.14
CA TYR A 169 11.50 -28.71 7.29
C TYR A 169 11.08 -28.83 5.82
N LEU A 170 11.79 -28.13 4.96
CA LEU A 170 11.74 -28.28 3.50
C LEU A 170 13.07 -28.87 3.03
N ILE A 171 13.06 -29.51 1.87
CA ILE A 171 14.26 -30.08 1.25
C ILE A 171 14.60 -29.33 -0.03
N LYS A 172 15.83 -29.53 -0.51
CA LYS A 172 16.33 -28.92 -1.74
C LYS A 172 15.33 -28.99 -2.90
N GLY A 173 15.14 -27.87 -3.59
CA GLY A 173 14.23 -27.73 -4.73
C GLY A 173 12.77 -27.46 -4.35
N ASN A 174 12.37 -27.59 -3.08
CA ASN A 174 11.04 -27.14 -2.64
C ASN A 174 10.91 -25.63 -2.86
N ALA A 175 9.82 -25.22 -3.50
CA ALA A 175 9.55 -23.82 -3.85
C ALA A 175 8.46 -23.22 -2.96
N PHE A 176 8.51 -21.90 -2.77
CA PHE A 176 7.56 -21.15 -1.96
C PHE A 176 7.50 -19.69 -2.41
N SER A 177 6.45 -19.00 -1.96
CA SER A 177 6.29 -17.56 -2.16
C SER A 177 6.78 -16.80 -0.92
N LEU A 178 7.42 -15.66 -1.10
CA LEU A 178 7.86 -14.80 0.00
C LEU A 178 6.73 -13.87 0.43
N VAL A 179 6.55 -13.72 1.74
CA VAL A 179 5.46 -12.97 2.38
C VAL A 179 5.98 -11.74 3.13
N ASP A 180 7.07 -11.90 3.87
CA ASP A 180 7.66 -10.86 4.71
C ASP A 180 9.13 -11.20 5.02
N MET A 181 9.85 -10.28 5.66
CA MET A 181 11.21 -10.49 6.15
C MET A 181 11.37 -9.94 7.57
N SER A 182 12.33 -10.48 8.32
CA SER A 182 12.75 -9.90 9.60
C SER A 182 13.50 -8.59 9.37
N GLU A 183 13.54 -7.73 10.38
CA GLU A 183 14.18 -6.41 10.28
C GLU A 183 15.67 -6.48 9.92
N ASP A 184 16.35 -7.53 10.36
CA ASP A 184 17.76 -7.81 10.05
C ASP A 184 17.96 -8.62 8.75
N GLY A 185 16.87 -9.02 8.09
CA GLY A 185 16.90 -9.82 6.87
C GLY A 185 17.34 -11.28 7.04
N SER A 186 17.56 -11.75 8.28
CA SER A 186 18.07 -13.11 8.55
C SER A 186 17.01 -14.21 8.37
N PHE A 187 15.73 -13.85 8.45
CA PHE A 187 14.61 -14.75 8.20
C PHE A 187 13.60 -14.17 7.22
N TYR A 188 13.03 -15.05 6.40
CA TYR A 188 11.93 -14.73 5.50
C TYR A 188 10.70 -15.51 5.90
N LYS A 189 9.57 -14.81 5.96
CA LYS A 189 8.25 -15.41 6.11
C LYS A 189 7.82 -15.91 4.73
N ILE A 190 7.43 -17.18 4.67
CA ILE A 190 7.10 -17.86 3.42
C ILE A 190 5.70 -18.43 3.48
N ASN A 191 5.04 -18.47 2.33
CA ASN A 191 3.83 -19.24 2.11
C ASN A 191 4.18 -20.51 1.33
N TYR A 192 4.13 -21.66 1.99
CA TYR A 192 4.43 -22.95 1.39
C TYR A 192 3.15 -23.76 1.17
N LYS A 193 2.95 -24.24 -0.06
CA LYS A 193 1.83 -25.11 -0.43
C LYS A 193 2.34 -26.51 -0.77
N PRO A 194 2.20 -27.50 0.12
CA PRO A 194 2.54 -28.88 -0.22
C PRO A 194 1.57 -29.43 -1.28
N ALA A 195 2.03 -30.36 -2.11
CA ALA A 195 1.23 -30.95 -3.19
C ALA A 195 -0.12 -31.54 -2.73
N SER A 196 -0.17 -32.05 -1.50
CA SER A 196 -1.33 -32.74 -0.93
C SER A 196 -2.20 -31.90 0.00
N GLY A 197 -1.91 -30.61 0.19
CA GLY A 197 -2.47 -29.88 1.33
C GLY A 197 -2.73 -28.39 1.12
N LYS A 198 -3.26 -27.79 2.20
CA LYS A 198 -3.46 -26.35 2.30
C LYS A 198 -2.13 -25.64 2.49
N SER A 199 -2.07 -24.41 1.99
CA SER A 199 -0.92 -23.55 2.21
C SER A 199 -0.72 -23.27 3.71
N LYS A 200 0.54 -23.15 4.11
CA LYS A 200 0.94 -22.84 5.48
C LYS A 200 2.04 -21.79 5.48
N VAL A 201 2.03 -20.98 6.52
CA VAL A 201 2.99 -19.90 6.72
C VAL A 201 4.04 -20.31 7.74
N TYR A 202 5.31 -20.09 7.38
CA TYR A 202 6.46 -20.38 8.22
C TYR A 202 7.54 -19.31 8.02
N TRP A 203 8.57 -19.33 8.86
CA TRP A 203 9.81 -18.60 8.65
C TRP A 203 10.93 -19.57 8.24
N VAL A 204 11.83 -19.11 7.37
CA VAL A 204 13.03 -19.84 6.90
C VAL A 204 14.22 -18.88 6.92
N LYS A 205 15.43 -19.38 7.15
CA LYS A 205 16.64 -18.53 7.12
C LYS A 205 16.93 -18.05 5.70
N SER A 206 17.50 -16.86 5.58
CA SER A 206 18.00 -16.31 4.31
C SER A 206 18.98 -17.25 3.61
N ASP A 207 19.85 -17.93 4.37
CA ASP A 207 20.95 -18.72 3.82
C ASP A 207 20.52 -20.11 3.32
N ASP A 208 19.27 -20.50 3.60
CA ASP A 208 18.74 -21.82 3.27
C ASP A 208 18.08 -21.88 1.87
N PHE A 209 17.94 -20.74 1.19
CA PHE A 209 17.24 -20.64 -0.09
C PHE A 209 17.84 -19.60 -1.03
N ASP A 210 17.54 -19.76 -2.32
CA ASP A 210 17.82 -18.76 -3.35
C ASP A 210 16.51 -18.16 -3.87
N LEU A 211 16.54 -16.86 -4.21
CA LEU A 211 15.46 -16.21 -4.96
C LEU A 211 15.41 -16.77 -6.40
N LYS A 212 14.20 -16.90 -6.95
CA LYS A 212 13.95 -17.38 -8.31
C LYS A 212 13.57 -16.26 -9.28
#